data_AF-A0A7D9E2G6-F1
#
_entry.id   AF-A0A7D9E2G6-F1
#
_cell.length_a   1.000
_cell.length_b   1.000
_cell.length_c   1.000
_cell.angle_alpha   90.00
_cell.angle_beta   90.00
_cell.angle_gamma   90.00
#
_symmetry.space_group_name_H-M   'P 1'
#
loop_
_entity.id
_entity.type
_entity.pdbx_description
1 polymer ?
#
loop_
_entity_poly.entity_id
_entity_poly.type
_entity_poly.pdbx_seq_one_letter_code
_entity_poly.pdbx_strand_id
1 'polypeptide(L)'
;MSCILKSCISASVAISLCVLLAALCTKDANAATIRNVLTTVAPRLNQTMTGNTTVTPNTNHTTPEVCEDENKSCTWWHKFGYCYNGYINGYMRKVCKKTCGFCGRTSGECKDKFFYCPSWIRYTGGKALACNLAFYQKRCPYTCNACNQ
;
A
#
# COMPACT_ATOMS: atom_id res chain seq x y z
N MET A 1 -1.14 -11.32 -25.73
CA MET A 1 -2.15 -12.35 -26.07
C MET A 1 -2.00 -12.67 -27.54
N SER A 2 -1.63 -13.92 -27.81
CA SER A 2 -1.54 -14.50 -29.13
C SER A 2 -2.89 -14.42 -29.85
N CYS A 3 -2.90 -13.98 -31.11
CA CYS A 3 -3.98 -14.27 -32.05
C CYS A 3 -3.37 -14.90 -33.29
N ILE A 4 -3.68 -16.18 -33.43
CA ILE A 4 -3.37 -17.09 -34.51
C ILE A 4 -4.51 -16.94 -35.52
N LEU A 5 -4.22 -16.76 -36.81
CA LEU A 5 -4.86 -17.57 -37.87
C LEU A 5 -4.18 -17.41 -39.25
N LYS A 6 -3.37 -18.42 -39.58
CA LYS A 6 -3.38 -19.21 -40.83
C LYS A 6 -3.68 -18.49 -42.15
N SER A 7 -2.61 -18.30 -42.94
CA SER A 7 -2.49 -18.60 -44.38
C SER A 7 -1.18 -17.94 -44.86
N CYS A 8 -0.24 -18.53 -45.58
CA CYS A 8 -0.15 -19.76 -46.35
C CYS A 8 1.30 -20.28 -46.26
N ILE A 9 1.47 -21.59 -46.15
CA ILE A 9 2.75 -22.26 -46.44
C ILE A 9 2.77 -22.51 -47.95
N SER A 10 3.66 -21.86 -48.69
CA SER A 10 4.31 -22.35 -49.92
C SER A 10 4.89 -21.19 -50.74
N ALA A 11 6.03 -21.47 -51.39
CA ALA A 11 6.75 -20.62 -52.35
C ALA A 11 7.38 -19.36 -51.71
N SER A 12 8.66 -19.37 -51.32
CA SER A 12 9.77 -19.13 -52.26
C SER A 12 9.32 -18.28 -53.44
N VAL A 13 9.31 -16.95 -53.27
CA VAL A 13 9.50 -15.88 -54.27
C VAL A 13 8.80 -14.61 -53.75
N ALA A 14 9.59 -13.59 -53.41
CA ALA A 14 9.32 -12.15 -53.59
C ALA A 14 10.05 -11.31 -52.52
N ILE A 15 11.38 -11.23 -52.63
CA ILE A 15 12.24 -10.27 -51.92
C ILE A 15 12.13 -8.84 -52.54
N SER A 16 11.12 -8.56 -53.38
CA SER A 16 11.06 -7.33 -54.19
C SER A 16 9.78 -6.52 -54.04
N LEU A 17 9.26 -6.34 -52.82
CA LEU A 17 8.26 -5.31 -52.55
C LEU A 17 8.54 -4.54 -51.25
N CYS A 18 9.79 -4.11 -51.08
CA CYS A 18 10.20 -3.28 -49.95
C CYS A 18 9.93 -1.77 -50.14
N VAL A 19 9.19 -1.33 -51.17
CA VAL A 19 9.26 0.10 -51.60
C VAL A 19 7.92 0.85 -51.70
N LEU A 20 6.74 0.24 -51.52
CA LEU A 20 5.49 0.95 -51.88
C LEU A 20 4.46 1.26 -50.79
N LEU A 21 4.71 1.01 -49.50
CA LEU A 21 3.80 1.49 -48.43
C LEU A 21 4.52 2.02 -47.18
N ALA A 22 5.76 2.49 -47.32
CA ALA A 22 6.46 3.27 -46.30
C ALA A 22 6.36 4.77 -46.61
N ALA A 23 5.13 5.32 -46.66
CA ALA A 23 4.86 6.77 -46.54
C ALA A 23 3.39 7.09 -46.90
N LEU A 24 2.44 6.69 -46.06
CA LEU A 24 1.17 7.42 -45.97
C LEU A 24 0.84 7.67 -44.51
N CYS A 25 1.31 8.85 -44.08
CA CYS A 25 0.60 9.77 -43.21
C CYS A 25 0.31 9.29 -41.79
N THR A 26 1.21 9.69 -40.90
CA THR A 26 0.85 10.24 -39.59
C THR A 26 -0.36 11.16 -39.72
N LYS A 27 -1.48 10.80 -39.11
CA LYS A 27 -2.39 11.76 -38.48
C LYS A 27 -2.98 11.11 -37.23
N ASP A 28 -2.45 11.54 -36.09
CA ASP A 28 -3.13 11.49 -34.81
C ASP A 28 -4.57 11.98 -34.97
N ALA A 29 -5.53 11.16 -34.56
CA ALA A 29 -6.88 11.60 -34.27
C ALA A 29 -7.46 10.67 -33.21
N ASN A 30 -7.05 10.91 -31.97
CA ASN A 30 -7.70 10.39 -30.78
C ASN A 30 -9.10 11.01 -30.69
N ALA A 31 -10.10 10.39 -31.31
CA ALA A 31 -11.50 10.75 -31.14
C ALA A 31 -12.14 9.92 -30.02
N ALA A 32 -11.63 10.09 -28.79
CA ALA A 32 -12.31 9.62 -27.60
C ALA A 32 -13.31 10.69 -27.15
N THR A 33 -14.52 10.62 -27.70
CA THR A 33 -15.66 11.44 -27.26
C THR A 33 -16.13 10.95 -25.90
N ILE A 34 -15.47 11.39 -24.83
CA ILE A 34 -16.00 11.27 -23.46
C ILE A 34 -17.11 12.32 -23.34
N ARG A 35 -18.36 11.86 -23.34
CA ARG A 35 -19.50 12.67 -22.93
C ARG A 35 -19.35 12.98 -21.45
N ASN A 36 -18.93 14.20 -21.14
CA ASN A 36 -18.99 14.76 -19.79
C ASN A 36 -20.45 14.84 -19.37
N VAL A 37 -20.89 13.88 -18.58
CA VAL A 37 -22.11 14.02 -17.78
C VAL A 37 -21.80 15.07 -16.73
N LEU A 38 -22.21 16.31 -16.97
CA LEU A 38 -22.38 17.30 -15.92
C LEU A 38 -23.45 16.78 -14.96
N THR A 39 -23.02 16.03 -13.94
CA THR A 39 -23.78 15.88 -12.71
C THR A 39 -23.59 17.18 -11.93
N THR A 40 -24.58 18.05 -12.06
CA THR A 40 -24.84 19.20 -11.21
C THR A 40 -25.00 18.73 -9.76
N VAL A 41 -23.91 18.64 -9.01
CA VAL A 41 -23.96 18.53 -7.55
C VAL A 41 -24.17 19.94 -7.01
N ALA A 42 -25.36 20.19 -6.47
CA ALA A 42 -25.72 21.44 -5.81
C ALA A 42 -24.71 21.78 -4.69
N PRO A 43 -24.45 23.07 -4.44
CA PRO A 43 -23.55 23.49 -3.37
C PRO A 43 -24.07 23.00 -2.01
N ARG A 44 -23.20 22.31 -1.24
CA ARG A 44 -23.46 22.06 0.18
C ARG A 44 -23.64 23.42 0.86
N LEU A 45 -24.79 23.60 1.50
CA LEU A 45 -24.96 24.61 2.55
C LEU A 45 -23.91 24.33 3.63
N ASN A 46 -22.92 25.22 3.74
CA ASN A 46 -21.95 25.23 4.82
C ASN A 46 -22.71 25.48 6.13
N GLN A 47 -22.83 24.45 6.95
CA GLN A 47 -23.29 24.61 8.32
C GLN A 47 -22.17 25.23 9.14
N THR A 48 -22.35 26.49 9.50
CA THR A 48 -21.55 27.21 10.49
C THR A 48 -21.85 26.62 11.87
N MET A 49 -20.99 25.76 12.40
CA MET A 49 -20.98 25.47 13.83
C MET A 49 -20.09 26.49 14.53
N THR A 50 -20.73 27.42 15.22
CA THR A 50 -20.11 28.33 16.18
C THR A 50 -19.64 27.50 17.39
N GLY A 51 -18.42 27.00 17.32
CA GLY A 51 -17.72 26.37 18.44
C GLY A 51 -16.60 27.29 18.92
N ASN A 52 -16.86 28.04 19.98
CA ASN A 52 -15.87 28.80 20.74
C ASN A 52 -14.94 27.84 21.51
N THR A 53 -14.00 27.21 20.82
CA THR A 53 -12.93 26.45 21.49
C THR A 53 -11.77 27.37 21.79
N THR A 54 -11.69 27.81 23.03
CA THR A 54 -10.52 28.44 23.63
C THR A 54 -9.31 27.54 23.42
N VAL A 55 -8.32 28.07 22.67
CA VAL A 55 -7.01 27.44 22.47
C VAL A 55 -6.32 27.34 23.83
N THR A 56 -6.28 26.15 24.40
CA THR A 56 -5.34 25.82 25.47
C THR A 56 -4.09 25.22 24.81
N PRO A 57 -2.87 25.64 25.20
CA PRO A 57 -1.65 25.01 24.72
C PRO A 57 -1.66 23.56 25.24
N ASN A 58 -1.98 22.64 24.33
CA ASN A 58 -2.06 21.21 24.62
C ASN A 58 -0.64 20.73 24.91
N THR A 59 -0.29 20.70 26.20
CA THR A 59 0.97 20.14 26.65
C THR A 59 0.84 18.65 26.41
N ASN A 60 1.52 18.18 25.37
CA ASN A 60 1.54 16.79 24.93
C ASN A 60 2.21 15.94 26.02
N HIS A 61 1.48 15.70 27.10
CA HIS A 61 1.85 14.75 28.14
C HIS A 61 1.64 13.37 27.53
N THR A 62 2.68 12.91 26.84
CA THR A 62 2.83 11.51 26.45
C THR A 62 3.00 10.74 27.75
N THR A 63 1.87 10.40 28.39
CA THR A 63 1.86 9.32 29.36
C THR A 63 2.39 8.11 28.61
N PRO A 64 3.48 7.47 29.06
CA PRO A 64 4.03 6.31 28.37
C PRO A 64 2.91 5.28 28.26
N GLU A 65 2.46 5.02 27.03
CA GLU A 65 1.45 4.00 26.78
C GLU A 65 2.06 2.68 27.28
N VAL A 66 1.56 2.18 28.41
CA VAL A 66 2.04 0.94 29.01
C VAL A 66 1.90 -0.15 27.96
N CYS A 67 3.04 -0.67 27.48
CA CYS A 67 3.01 -1.69 26.45
C CYS A 67 2.85 -3.07 27.09
N GLU A 68 1.61 -3.44 27.31
CA GLU A 68 1.21 -4.74 27.81
C GLU A 68 0.10 -5.36 26.97
N ASP A 69 -0.14 -6.65 27.21
CA ASP A 69 -1.28 -7.33 26.63
C ASP A 69 -2.48 -7.15 27.57
N GLU A 70 -3.57 -6.62 27.02
CA GLU A 70 -4.83 -6.41 27.75
C GLU A 70 -5.60 -7.74 27.91
N ASN A 71 -5.28 -8.77 27.12
CA ASN A 71 -5.95 -10.07 27.16
C ASN A 71 -4.99 -11.24 27.37
N LYS A 72 -5.39 -12.17 28.25
CA LYS A 72 -4.63 -13.39 28.56
C LYS A 72 -4.50 -14.35 27.37
N SER A 73 -5.44 -14.27 26.41
CA SER A 73 -5.46 -15.09 25.19
C SER A 73 -4.51 -14.60 24.10
N CYS A 74 -3.78 -13.49 24.31
CA CYS A 74 -2.86 -12.96 23.30
C CYS A 74 -1.82 -13.98 22.85
N THR A 75 -1.25 -14.77 23.77
CA THR A 75 -0.32 -15.84 23.43
C THR A 75 -0.95 -16.90 22.53
N TRP A 76 -2.21 -17.25 22.78
CA TRP A 76 -2.97 -18.19 21.94
C TRP A 76 -3.18 -17.59 20.56
N TRP A 77 -3.78 -16.40 20.46
CA TRP A 77 -4.04 -15.71 19.19
C TRP A 77 -2.78 -15.48 18.35
N HIS A 78 -1.64 -15.19 18.99
CA HIS A 78 -0.35 -15.09 18.31
C HIS A 78 0.05 -16.40 17.63
N LYS A 79 -0.14 -17.55 18.29
CA LYS A 79 0.13 -18.87 17.68
C LYS A 79 -0.74 -19.13 16.46
N PHE A 80 -1.98 -18.64 16.46
CA PHE A 80 -2.88 -18.71 15.28
C PHE A 80 -2.61 -17.63 14.23
N GLY A 81 -1.60 -16.78 14.41
CA GLY A 81 -1.24 -15.75 13.44
C GLY A 81 -2.17 -14.54 13.42
N TYR A 82 -2.95 -14.31 14.48
CA TYR A 82 -3.94 -13.22 14.54
C TYR A 82 -3.29 -11.84 14.47
N CYS A 83 -2.06 -11.71 14.98
CA CYS A 83 -1.23 -10.51 14.85
C CYS A 83 -1.01 -10.10 13.37
N TYR A 84 -1.09 -11.05 12.45
CA TYR A 84 -0.76 -10.88 11.03
C TYR A 84 -1.98 -11.00 10.12
N ASN A 85 -3.18 -11.14 10.68
CA ASN A 85 -4.41 -11.17 9.92
C ASN A 85 -4.92 -9.73 9.73
N GLY A 86 -5.06 -9.29 8.48
CA GLY A 86 -5.43 -7.92 8.14
C GLY A 86 -6.77 -7.45 8.72
N TYR A 87 -7.74 -8.36 8.90
CA TYR A 87 -9.08 -8.03 9.40
C TYR A 87 -9.09 -7.73 10.90
N ILE A 88 -8.24 -8.42 11.67
CA ILE A 88 -8.21 -8.35 13.14
C ILE A 88 -6.94 -7.69 13.69
N ASN A 89 -5.98 -7.35 12.84
CA ASN A 89 -4.74 -6.66 13.24
C ASN A 89 -5.05 -5.37 14.01
N GLY A 90 -6.07 -4.62 13.62
CA GLY A 90 -6.50 -3.41 14.33
C GLY A 90 -6.93 -3.68 15.77
N TYR A 91 -7.58 -4.82 16.03
CA TYR A 91 -7.94 -5.27 17.38
C TYR A 91 -6.71 -5.77 18.13
N MET A 92 -5.83 -6.55 17.48
CA MET A 92 -4.58 -7.04 18.08
C MET A 92 -3.62 -5.91 18.45
N ARG A 93 -3.61 -4.80 17.71
CA ARG A 93 -2.84 -3.59 18.05
C ARG A 93 -3.32 -2.89 19.31
N LYS A 94 -4.55 -3.12 19.74
CA LYS A 94 -5.08 -2.57 20.99
C LYS A 94 -4.91 -3.58 22.12
N VAL A 95 -5.30 -4.83 21.87
CA VAL A 95 -5.43 -5.81 22.94
C VAL A 95 -4.13 -6.59 23.18
N CYS A 96 -3.32 -6.81 22.17
CA CYS A 96 -2.14 -7.68 22.23
C CYS A 96 -0.87 -6.96 21.80
N LYS A 97 -0.68 -5.73 22.31
CA LYS A 97 0.42 -4.84 21.91
C LYS A 97 1.79 -5.49 22.13
N LYS A 98 1.96 -6.16 23.27
CA LYS A 98 3.24 -6.76 23.67
C LYS A 98 3.49 -8.07 22.93
N THR A 99 2.55 -9.00 22.98
CA THR A 99 2.68 -10.30 22.32
C THR A 99 2.86 -10.16 20.80
N CYS A 100 2.14 -9.23 20.16
CA CYS A 100 2.27 -9.02 18.71
C CYS A 100 3.43 -8.06 18.33
N GLY A 101 4.18 -7.53 19.31
CA GLY A 101 5.33 -6.65 19.07
C GLY A 101 4.96 -5.29 18.47
N PHE A 102 3.80 -4.76 18.85
CA PHE A 102 3.34 -3.41 18.48
C PHE A 102 3.82 -2.32 19.43
N CYS A 103 4.47 -2.67 20.55
CA CYS A 103 5.18 -1.73 21.40
C CYS A 103 6.12 -0.83 20.59
N GLY A 104 5.97 0.49 20.72
CA GLY A 104 6.83 1.47 20.04
C GLY A 104 6.42 1.83 18.60
N ARG A 105 5.35 1.22 18.05
CA ARG A 105 4.81 1.61 16.73
C ARG A 105 3.80 2.75 16.79
N THR A 106 3.45 3.23 17.98
CA THR A 106 2.33 4.15 18.20
C THR A 106 2.73 5.62 18.34
N SER A 107 4.02 5.97 18.40
CA SER A 107 4.45 7.32 18.81
C SER A 107 5.59 7.96 18.01
N GLY A 108 5.75 7.68 16.70
CA GLY A 108 6.76 8.35 15.88
C GLY A 108 6.42 8.43 14.39
N GLU A 109 7.02 9.39 13.67
CA GLU A 109 6.94 9.50 12.19
C GLU A 109 7.43 8.22 11.48
N CYS A 110 8.31 7.46 12.14
CA CYS A 110 8.75 6.17 11.65
C CYS A 110 7.81 5.03 12.06
N LYS A 111 6.95 4.62 11.13
CA LYS A 111 6.09 3.44 11.27
C LYS A 111 6.13 2.60 10.00
N ASP A 112 5.93 1.30 10.17
CA ASP A 112 5.76 0.41 9.02
C ASP A 112 4.50 0.79 8.23
N LYS A 113 4.63 0.86 6.89
CA LYS A 113 3.49 1.14 6.00
C LYS A 113 2.55 -0.05 5.90
N PHE A 114 3.06 -1.26 6.10
CA PHE A 114 2.29 -2.50 6.04
C PHE A 114 2.31 -3.24 7.38
N PHE A 115 1.16 -3.75 7.79
CA PHE A 115 1.01 -4.43 9.08
C PHE A 115 1.74 -5.78 9.14
N TYR A 116 1.99 -6.41 7.99
CA TYR A 116 2.66 -7.71 7.88
C TYR A 116 4.19 -7.61 7.80
N CYS A 117 4.78 -6.42 7.91
CA CYS A 117 6.23 -6.21 7.91
C CYS A 117 6.99 -7.13 8.89
N PRO A 118 6.53 -7.36 10.15
CA PRO A 118 7.20 -8.29 11.07
C PRO A 118 7.06 -9.75 10.67
N SER A 119 5.95 -10.13 10.01
CA SER A 119 5.75 -11.48 9.50
C SER A 119 6.75 -11.79 8.40
N TRP A 120 7.07 -10.78 7.58
CA TRP A 120 7.97 -10.96 6.46
C TRP A 120 9.35 -11.46 6.90
N ILE A 121 9.89 -10.88 7.98
CA ILE A 121 11.14 -11.34 8.63
C ILE A 121 11.15 -12.86 8.84
N ARG A 122 10.00 -13.43 9.26
CA ARG A 122 9.86 -14.87 9.51
C ARG A 122 9.94 -15.69 8.22
N TYR A 123 9.40 -15.18 7.10
CA TYR A 123 9.36 -15.90 5.83
C TYR A 123 10.65 -15.78 5.01
N THR A 124 11.40 -14.67 5.12
CA THR A 124 12.67 -14.45 4.41
C THR A 124 13.91 -14.97 5.14
N GLY A 125 13.76 -15.74 6.22
CA GLY A 125 14.91 -16.27 6.96
C GLY A 125 15.62 -15.23 7.84
N GLY A 126 14.92 -14.20 8.29
CA GLY A 126 15.40 -13.24 9.27
C GLY A 126 15.46 -11.79 8.80
N LYS A 127 15.75 -10.90 9.74
CA LYS A 127 15.74 -9.43 9.53
C LYS A 127 16.82 -9.00 8.55
N ALA A 128 18.00 -9.63 8.61
CA ALA A 128 19.13 -9.33 7.73
C ALA A 128 18.81 -9.54 6.25
N LEU A 129 18.15 -10.65 5.89
CA LEU A 129 17.73 -10.91 4.52
C LEU A 129 16.53 -10.04 4.13
N ALA A 130 15.49 -9.96 4.98
CA ALA A 130 14.28 -9.18 4.71
C ALA A 130 14.61 -7.72 4.38
N CYS A 131 15.45 -7.10 5.21
CA CYS A 131 15.76 -5.68 5.14
C CYS A 131 16.94 -5.34 4.23
N ASN A 132 17.60 -6.33 3.62
CA ASN A 132 18.57 -6.08 2.54
C ASN A 132 17.86 -5.64 1.24
N LEU A 133 16.62 -6.11 1.04
CA LEU A 133 15.81 -5.72 -0.11
C LEU A 133 15.25 -4.31 0.09
N ALA A 134 15.62 -3.40 -0.82
CA ALA A 134 15.15 -2.00 -0.84
C ALA A 134 13.61 -1.86 -0.80
N PHE A 135 12.89 -2.86 -1.33
CA PHE A 135 11.43 -2.94 -1.26
C PHE A 135 10.91 -2.91 0.19
N TYR A 136 11.58 -3.63 1.11
CA TYR A 136 11.18 -3.71 2.52
C TYR A 136 11.66 -2.52 3.32
N GLN A 137 12.83 -1.96 3.02
CA GLN A 137 13.31 -0.75 3.70
C GLN A 137 12.32 0.41 3.54
N LYS A 138 11.80 0.63 2.32
CA LYS A 138 10.82 1.70 2.03
C LYS A 138 9.41 1.43 2.56
N ARG A 139 9.02 0.16 2.65
CA ARG A 139 7.66 -0.24 3.07
C ARG A 139 7.55 -0.54 4.55
N CYS A 140 8.65 -0.90 5.17
CA CYS A 140 8.77 -1.34 6.54
C CYS A 140 9.93 -0.61 7.25
N PRO A 141 9.95 0.73 7.25
CA PRO A 141 11.07 1.48 7.78
C PRO A 141 11.25 1.27 9.29
N TYR A 142 10.19 1.02 10.06
CA TYR A 142 10.30 0.72 11.48
C TYR A 142 10.89 -0.68 11.72
N THR A 143 10.32 -1.71 11.08
CA THR A 143 10.80 -3.09 11.19
C THR A 143 12.26 -3.23 10.74
N CYS A 144 12.66 -2.48 9.70
CA CYS A 144 14.02 -2.49 9.16
C CYS A 144 14.96 -1.45 9.77
N ASN A 145 14.52 -0.66 10.76
CA ASN A 145 15.29 0.46 11.32
C ASN A 145 15.78 1.47 10.25
N ALA A 146 15.01 1.65 9.18
CA ALA A 146 15.28 2.54 8.04
C ALA A 146 14.51 3.86 8.12
N CYS A 147 14.29 4.38 9.33
CA CYS A 147 13.48 5.57 9.61
C CYS A 147 14.00 6.88 8.99
N ASN A 148 15.28 6.92 8.62
CA ASN A 148 15.98 8.09 8.11
C ASN A 148 16.67 7.81 6.75
N GLN A 149 16.07 6.95 5.91
CA GLN A 149 16.57 6.60 4.57
C GLN A 149 15.67 7.10 3.46
#